data_AF-A0A8U0HPW3-F1
#
_entry.id   AF-A0A8U0HPW3-F1
#
_cell.length_a   1.000
_cell.length_b   1.000
_cell.length_c   1.000
_cell.angle_alpha   90.00
_cell.angle_beta   90.00
_cell.angle_gamma   90.00
#
_symmetry.space_group_name_H-M   'P 1'
#
loop_
_entity.id
_entity.type
_entity.pdbx_description
1 polymer ?
#
loop_
_entity_poly.entity_id
_entity_poly.type
_entity_poly.pdbx_seq_one_letter_code
_entity_poly.pdbx_strand_id
1 'polypeptide(L)'
;MIAIVVSRADSASEHIGDHLLDLADWETREDDARPDAEGGGRFYRTEDFELREFDALHLEIEDAAAAFGSPDAAGADAPDLLVFASRHSGDTGPLLTAHFTGNFGPAEYGGVEGGLAEACPNAHARLLEAFAERAPDGYEVGMECTHHGPSEVGVPSLFAELGSDESEWEDPEGARAVARGILDLAGVEPHRERQLVGFGGGHYAPRFERVERETDWAVGHIAADWMLDAMGSPERNREVIRRAFEESRADRAVIEGEYPELKRVVADLGYDAVSETWVRETTGVPLALVEGLEADLSPISAGLRFGDAAREYDPEATEYELVDLPNDLLAEAQSIDADATREAVASRALAFETEQSGSRAAGRAAVRGPDDAEALVEALADVLRTKYDSVAREDGAVVARETAFDPEKARTLGVEEGPAFGKLSAGEPVTVSGREIDPQKVRSERVREFPV
;
A
#
# COMPACT_ATOMS: atom_id res chain seq x y z
N MET A 1 19.29 14.20 -13.37
CA MET A 1 18.56 15.23 -14.17
C MET A 1 17.34 14.56 -14.81
N ILE A 2 16.22 15.26 -14.90
CA ILE A 2 14.95 14.75 -15.46
C ILE A 2 14.75 15.34 -16.86
N ALA A 3 14.60 14.46 -17.85
CA ALA A 3 14.25 14.82 -19.22
C ALA A 3 12.75 15.05 -19.34
N ILE A 4 12.34 16.14 -19.98
CA ILE A 4 10.93 16.43 -20.30
C ILE A 4 10.77 16.50 -21.81
N VAL A 5 9.87 15.67 -22.34
CA VAL A 5 9.50 15.64 -23.75
C VAL A 5 8.18 16.37 -23.94
N VAL A 6 8.22 17.42 -24.77
CA VAL A 6 7.05 18.13 -25.30
C VAL A 6 6.89 17.80 -26.78
N SER A 7 5.67 17.49 -27.21
CA SER A 7 5.37 17.22 -28.63
C SER A 7 4.60 18.38 -29.25
N ARG A 8 5.08 18.87 -30.40
CA ARG A 8 4.38 19.87 -31.23
C ARG A 8 3.21 19.28 -32.03
N ALA A 9 3.03 17.96 -31.99
CA ALA A 9 1.87 17.29 -32.56
C ALA A 9 0.71 17.12 -31.56
N ASP A 10 0.91 17.56 -30.30
CA ASP A 10 -0.04 17.45 -29.21
C ASP A 10 -0.26 18.82 -28.55
N SER A 11 -1.46 19.37 -28.73
CA SER A 11 -1.83 20.68 -28.19
C SER A 11 -1.82 20.74 -26.66
N ALA A 12 -2.15 19.64 -25.97
CA ALA A 12 -2.07 19.61 -24.51
C ALA A 12 -0.60 19.62 -24.06
N SER A 13 0.25 18.89 -24.78
CA SER A 13 1.69 18.85 -24.54
C SER A 13 2.34 20.22 -24.69
N GLU A 14 2.06 20.94 -25.78
CA GLU A 14 2.54 22.31 -25.98
C GLU A 14 2.06 23.23 -24.85
N HIS A 15 0.80 23.12 -24.46
CA HIS A 15 0.22 23.92 -23.39
C HIS A 15 0.86 23.64 -22.02
N ILE A 16 1.09 22.37 -21.67
CA ILE A 16 1.85 21.98 -20.47
C ILE A 16 3.28 22.52 -20.55
N GLY A 17 3.92 22.44 -21.72
CA GLY A 17 5.24 22.99 -22.00
C GLY A 17 5.35 24.48 -21.72
N ASP A 18 4.37 25.27 -22.19
CA ASP A 18 4.30 26.70 -21.90
C ASP A 18 4.25 26.98 -20.39
N HIS A 19 3.41 26.26 -19.64
CA HIS A 19 3.35 26.41 -18.18
C HIS A 19 4.64 25.96 -17.48
N LEU A 20 5.31 24.91 -17.95
CA LEU A 20 6.61 24.49 -17.43
C LEU A 20 7.63 25.63 -17.55
N LEU A 21 7.69 26.27 -18.73
CA LEU A 21 8.59 27.38 -18.99
C LEU A 21 8.27 28.63 -18.17
N ASP A 22 6.99 28.85 -17.85
CA ASP A 22 6.54 29.98 -17.02
C ASP A 22 6.77 29.77 -15.51
N LEU A 23 6.83 28.51 -15.06
CA LEU A 23 6.85 28.16 -13.62
C LEU A 23 8.25 28.11 -12.99
N ALA A 24 9.32 28.07 -13.80
CA ALA A 24 10.69 27.99 -13.31
C ALA A 24 11.64 28.90 -14.10
N ASP A 25 12.82 29.17 -13.52
CA ASP A 25 13.86 29.99 -14.17
C ASP A 25 14.74 29.11 -15.08
N TRP A 26 14.38 29.02 -16.36
CA TRP A 26 15.08 28.20 -17.35
C TRP A 26 16.24 28.94 -18.05
N GLU A 27 17.35 28.25 -18.23
CA GLU A 27 18.42 28.64 -19.16
C GLU A 27 18.09 28.15 -20.57
N THR A 28 17.97 29.07 -21.53
CA THR A 28 17.83 28.72 -22.95
C THR A 28 19.17 28.32 -23.56
N ARG A 29 19.20 27.18 -24.26
CA ARG A 29 20.37 26.65 -24.96
C ARG A 29 20.01 26.22 -26.39
N GLU A 30 21.03 25.91 -27.19
CA GLU A 30 20.91 25.54 -28.60
C GLU A 30 21.76 24.29 -28.91
N ASP A 31 21.19 23.34 -29.65
CA ASP A 31 21.79 22.08 -30.09
C ASP A 31 21.70 21.94 -31.61
N ASP A 32 22.74 22.43 -32.30
CA ASP A 32 22.85 22.35 -33.77
C ASP A 32 23.26 20.94 -34.28
N ALA A 33 23.59 20.01 -33.38
CA ALA A 33 24.06 18.68 -33.78
C ALA A 33 22.90 17.71 -34.10
N ARG A 34 21.70 18.00 -33.58
CA ARG A 34 20.47 17.23 -33.81
C ARG A 34 19.43 18.04 -34.58
N PRO A 35 18.58 17.42 -35.42
CA PRO A 35 17.44 18.11 -36.02
C PRO A 35 16.48 18.66 -34.97
N ASP A 36 15.96 19.88 -35.17
CA ASP A 36 14.97 20.52 -34.28
C ASP A 36 13.71 19.66 -34.11
N ALA A 37 13.28 18.97 -35.17
CA ALA A 37 12.15 18.04 -35.14
C ALA A 37 12.35 16.82 -34.21
N GLU A 38 13.60 16.52 -33.83
CA GLU A 38 13.99 15.37 -33.00
C GLU A 38 14.54 15.83 -31.64
N GLY A 39 14.16 17.01 -31.16
CA GLY A 39 14.65 17.54 -29.89
C GLY A 39 16.00 18.26 -29.96
N GLY A 40 16.51 18.54 -31.16
CA GLY A 40 17.61 19.49 -31.37
C GLY A 40 17.15 20.95 -31.33
N GLY A 41 17.95 21.86 -31.88
CA GLY A 41 17.59 23.27 -31.94
C GLY A 41 17.53 23.90 -30.55
N ARG A 42 16.51 24.71 -30.27
CA ARG A 42 16.39 25.42 -28.98
C ARG A 42 15.83 24.49 -27.91
N PHE A 43 16.51 24.42 -26.77
CA PHE A 43 16.05 23.66 -25.60
C PHE A 43 16.26 24.45 -24.30
N TYR A 44 15.70 23.95 -23.20
CA TYR A 44 15.67 24.66 -21.93
C TYR A 44 16.22 23.78 -20.81
N ARG A 45 16.99 24.37 -19.90
CA ARG A 45 17.61 23.63 -18.80
C ARG A 45 17.53 24.37 -17.47
N THR A 46 17.27 23.64 -16.40
CA THR A 46 17.50 24.06 -15.01
C THR A 46 18.58 23.16 -14.37
N GLU A 47 18.78 23.25 -13.06
CA GLU A 47 19.65 22.31 -12.33
C GLU A 47 19.11 20.88 -12.43
N ASP A 48 17.79 20.70 -12.27
CA ASP A 48 17.16 19.38 -12.17
C ASP A 48 16.57 18.89 -13.48
N PHE A 49 16.24 19.78 -14.43
CA PHE A 49 15.44 19.45 -15.61
C PHE A 49 16.07 19.87 -16.93
N GLU A 50 15.81 19.12 -17.99
CA GLU A 50 16.04 19.52 -19.39
C GLU A 50 14.76 19.28 -20.20
N LEU A 51 14.23 20.33 -20.84
CA LEU A 51 13.03 20.28 -21.67
C LEU A 51 13.41 20.42 -23.14
N ARG A 52 12.93 19.46 -23.95
CA ARG A 52 13.10 19.45 -25.41
C ARG A 52 11.75 19.22 -26.10
N GLU A 53 11.61 19.84 -27.26
CA GLU A 53 10.42 19.78 -28.09
C GLU A 53 10.66 18.86 -29.31
N PHE A 54 9.67 18.07 -29.69
CA PHE A 54 9.73 17.13 -30.81
C PHE A 54 8.53 17.35 -31.74
N ASP A 55 8.71 17.11 -33.04
CA ASP A 55 7.62 17.27 -34.02
C ASP A 55 6.66 16.07 -34.03
N ALA A 56 7.15 14.87 -33.67
CA ALA A 56 6.36 13.64 -33.67
C ALA A 56 5.50 13.51 -32.41
N LEU A 57 4.44 12.69 -32.48
CA LEU A 57 3.67 12.29 -31.29
C LEU A 57 4.53 11.42 -30.38
N HIS A 58 4.41 11.56 -29.06
CA HIS A 58 5.26 10.90 -28.06
C HIS A 58 5.35 9.38 -28.27
N LEU A 59 4.23 8.73 -28.60
CA LEU A 59 4.15 7.29 -28.83
C LEU A 59 5.00 6.77 -30.01
N GLU A 60 5.45 7.68 -30.89
CA GLU A 60 6.32 7.38 -32.05
C GLU A 60 7.80 7.71 -31.79
N ILE A 61 8.14 8.27 -30.62
CA ILE A 61 9.50 8.70 -30.27
C ILE A 61 10.20 7.58 -29.49
N GLU A 62 10.79 6.63 -30.22
CA GLU A 62 11.69 5.63 -29.62
C GLU A 62 13.05 6.26 -29.25
N ASP A 63 13.68 5.73 -28.20
CA ASP A 63 14.98 6.17 -27.66
C ASP A 63 15.04 7.69 -27.36
N ALA A 64 13.93 8.25 -26.86
CA ALA A 64 13.80 9.67 -26.58
C ALA A 64 14.91 10.20 -25.64
N ALA A 65 15.40 9.38 -24.71
CA ALA A 65 16.46 9.77 -23.77
C ALA A 65 17.78 10.11 -24.48
N ALA A 66 18.06 9.51 -25.64
CA ALA A 66 19.25 9.85 -26.43
C ALA A 66 19.26 11.32 -26.83
N ALA A 67 18.08 11.99 -26.86
CA ALA A 67 17.99 13.40 -27.15
C ALA A 67 18.61 14.31 -26.08
N PHE A 68 18.72 13.82 -24.84
CA PHE A 68 19.03 14.64 -23.68
C PHE A 68 20.49 14.50 -23.24
N GLY A 69 20.98 15.53 -22.55
CA GLY A 69 22.37 15.56 -22.09
C GLY A 69 23.37 15.99 -23.18
N SER A 70 24.66 15.85 -22.88
CA SER A 70 25.73 16.23 -23.82
C SER A 70 26.13 15.03 -24.70
N PRO A 71 26.36 15.22 -26.02
CA PRO A 71 26.77 14.15 -26.93
C PRO A 71 28.10 13.46 -26.56
N ASP A 72 28.92 14.08 -25.69
CA ASP A 72 30.17 13.51 -25.17
C ASP A 72 30.04 12.97 -23.71
N ALA A 73 28.87 13.07 -23.08
CA ALA A 73 28.68 12.71 -21.69
C ALA A 73 28.43 11.22 -21.52
N ALA A 74 29.51 10.46 -21.35
CA ALA A 74 29.42 9.20 -20.64
C ALA A 74 29.14 9.48 -19.13
N GLY A 75 27.86 9.40 -18.74
CA GLY A 75 27.42 9.06 -17.38
C GLY A 75 27.17 10.16 -16.35
N ALA A 76 27.48 11.43 -16.61
CA ALA A 76 27.24 12.52 -15.64
C ALA A 76 26.14 13.53 -16.05
N ASP A 77 25.76 13.57 -17.34
CA ASP A 77 24.72 14.47 -17.86
C ASP A 77 23.54 13.71 -18.51
N ALA A 78 23.53 12.37 -18.46
CA ALA A 78 22.39 11.58 -18.93
C ALA A 78 21.20 11.76 -17.96
N PRO A 79 19.95 11.75 -18.45
CA PRO A 79 18.79 11.80 -17.57
C PRO A 79 18.68 10.51 -16.75
N ASP A 80 18.20 10.64 -15.51
CA ASP A 80 17.89 9.51 -14.62
C ASP A 80 16.42 9.06 -14.76
N LEU A 81 15.59 9.94 -15.34
CA LEU A 81 14.15 9.81 -15.51
C LEU A 81 13.73 10.65 -16.73
N LEU A 82 12.76 10.16 -17.50
CA LEU A 82 12.11 10.90 -18.58
C LEU A 82 10.60 10.99 -18.37
N VAL A 83 10.05 12.20 -18.53
CA VAL A 83 8.61 12.45 -18.45
C VAL A 83 8.10 12.93 -19.81
N PHE A 84 7.14 12.20 -20.36
CA PHE A 84 6.37 12.65 -21.52
C PHE A 84 5.19 13.50 -21.01
N ALA A 85 5.22 14.81 -21.25
CA ALA A 85 4.06 15.67 -21.00
C ALA A 85 3.07 15.50 -22.14
N SER A 86 1.94 14.85 -21.92
CA SER A 86 1.06 14.34 -22.98
C SER A 86 -0.40 14.69 -22.73
N ARG A 87 -1.26 14.53 -23.74
CA ARG A 87 -2.71 14.44 -23.53
C ARG A 87 -3.14 13.03 -23.16
N HIS A 88 -4.17 12.95 -22.34
CA HIS A 88 -5.05 11.78 -22.29
C HIS A 88 -6.27 12.05 -23.18
N SER A 89 -6.71 11.04 -23.93
CA SER A 89 -7.88 11.15 -24.82
C SER A 89 -8.92 10.08 -24.49
N GLY A 90 -10.07 10.49 -23.98
CA GLY A 90 -11.13 9.55 -23.59
C GLY A 90 -12.45 10.20 -23.17
N ASP A 91 -13.45 9.38 -22.86
CA ASP A 91 -14.76 9.83 -22.37
C ASP A 91 -14.82 9.87 -20.83
N THR A 92 -13.81 10.48 -20.19
CA THR A 92 -13.65 10.53 -18.71
C THR A 92 -13.94 11.88 -18.08
N GLY A 93 -14.03 12.95 -18.88
CA GLY A 93 -14.11 14.33 -18.37
C GLY A 93 -12.76 14.81 -17.83
N PRO A 94 -12.74 15.84 -16.95
CA PRO A 94 -11.51 16.41 -16.44
C PRO A 94 -10.69 15.44 -15.60
N LEU A 95 -9.49 15.11 -16.07
CA LEU A 95 -8.68 14.04 -15.51
C LEU A 95 -7.19 14.36 -15.65
N LEU A 96 -6.43 14.16 -14.57
CA LEU A 96 -4.97 14.09 -14.60
C LEU A 96 -4.53 12.65 -14.38
N THR A 97 -3.73 12.10 -15.30
CA THR A 97 -3.27 10.71 -15.22
C THR A 97 -1.79 10.54 -15.42
N ALA A 98 -1.29 9.39 -14.97
CA ALA A 98 0.04 8.93 -15.31
C ALA A 98 0.06 7.42 -15.52
N HIS A 99 1.02 6.96 -16.33
CA HIS A 99 1.25 5.54 -16.60
C HIS A 99 2.61 5.29 -17.24
N PHE A 100 2.93 4.01 -17.38
CA PHE A 100 4.10 3.51 -18.11
C PHE A 100 3.71 3.03 -19.49
N THR A 101 4.66 3.06 -20.43
CA THR A 101 4.42 2.57 -21.79
C THR A 101 4.88 1.14 -22.00
N GLY A 102 4.20 0.46 -22.91
CA GLY A 102 4.48 -0.92 -23.24
C GLY A 102 3.27 -1.66 -23.81
N ASN A 103 3.55 -2.77 -24.48
CA ASN A 103 2.55 -3.62 -25.09
C ASN A 103 2.77 -5.06 -24.62
N PHE A 104 1.88 -5.58 -23.77
CA PHE A 104 1.90 -7.00 -23.36
C PHE A 104 1.54 -7.95 -24.52
N GLY A 105 0.73 -7.46 -25.47
CA GLY A 105 0.36 -8.15 -26.69
C GLY A 105 0.80 -7.35 -27.93
N PRO A 106 0.03 -7.39 -29.04
CA PRO A 106 0.34 -6.62 -30.24
C PRO A 106 0.50 -5.11 -29.98
N ALA A 107 1.45 -4.49 -30.68
CA ALA A 107 1.69 -3.05 -30.62
C ALA A 107 0.94 -2.32 -31.75
N GLU A 108 -0.25 -1.80 -31.45
CA GLU A 108 -1.08 -1.06 -32.41
C GLU A 108 -0.78 0.45 -32.42
N TYR A 109 -0.27 0.99 -31.31
CA TYR A 109 -0.07 2.42 -31.07
C TYR A 109 1.35 2.71 -30.60
N GLY A 110 2.35 2.39 -31.43
CA GLY A 110 3.77 2.58 -31.11
C GLY A 110 4.39 1.44 -30.30
N GLY A 111 5.73 1.38 -30.26
CA GLY A 111 6.45 0.31 -29.60
C GLY A 111 6.47 -1.02 -30.37
N VAL A 112 6.79 -2.10 -29.65
CA VAL A 112 6.89 -3.47 -30.19
C VAL A 112 6.09 -4.47 -29.37
N GLU A 113 5.63 -5.55 -30.01
CA GLU A 113 4.91 -6.63 -29.33
C GLU A 113 5.74 -7.25 -28.20
N GLY A 114 5.17 -7.30 -26.99
CA GLY A 114 5.84 -7.76 -25.78
C GLY A 114 6.90 -6.78 -25.23
N GLY A 115 7.09 -5.61 -25.84
CA GLY A 115 8.01 -4.58 -25.38
C GLY A 115 7.41 -3.76 -24.24
N LEU A 116 8.17 -3.52 -23.18
CA LEU A 116 7.79 -2.69 -22.04
C LEU A 116 8.96 -1.74 -21.77
N ALA A 117 8.69 -0.43 -21.66
CA ALA A 117 9.73 0.54 -21.31
C ALA A 117 10.08 0.43 -19.81
N GLU A 118 11.31 0.76 -19.42
CA GLU A 118 11.68 0.77 -18.00
C GLU A 118 10.74 1.72 -17.23
N ALA A 119 10.03 1.17 -16.25
CA ALA A 119 9.09 1.92 -15.43
C ALA A 119 9.82 2.73 -14.36
N CYS A 120 9.14 3.71 -13.76
CA CYS A 120 9.65 4.48 -12.63
C CYS A 120 8.60 4.57 -11.50
N PRO A 121 8.32 3.45 -10.80
CA PRO A 121 7.23 3.33 -9.84
C PRO A 121 7.26 4.40 -8.73
N ASN A 122 8.45 4.76 -8.23
CA ASN A 122 8.55 5.77 -7.18
C ASN A 122 8.22 7.18 -7.70
N ALA A 123 8.72 7.53 -8.89
CA ALA A 123 8.39 8.81 -9.53
C ALA A 123 6.91 8.90 -9.89
N HIS A 124 6.32 7.80 -10.38
CA HIS A 124 4.89 7.69 -10.65
C HIS A 124 4.04 7.95 -9.42
N ALA A 125 4.33 7.28 -8.30
CA ALA A 125 3.62 7.51 -7.04
C ALA A 125 3.73 8.97 -6.56
N ARG A 126 4.91 9.60 -6.69
CA ARG A 126 5.10 11.03 -6.35
C ARG A 126 4.33 11.97 -7.27
N LEU A 127 4.24 11.64 -8.55
CA LEU A 127 3.47 12.43 -9.51
C LEU A 127 1.97 12.40 -9.18
N LEU A 128 1.43 11.23 -8.84
CA LEU A 128 0.02 11.11 -8.43
C LEU A 128 -0.30 11.82 -7.12
N GLU A 129 0.64 11.79 -6.15
CA GLU A 129 0.55 12.62 -4.93
C GLU A 129 0.47 14.10 -5.31
N ALA A 130 1.38 14.57 -6.16
CA ALA A 130 1.42 15.96 -6.62
C ALA A 130 0.16 16.35 -7.39
N PHE A 131 -0.38 15.49 -8.25
CA PHE A 131 -1.64 15.72 -8.94
C PHE A 131 -2.80 15.83 -7.96
N ALA A 132 -2.89 14.94 -6.96
CA ALA A 132 -3.95 14.99 -5.95
C ALA A 132 -3.91 16.30 -5.13
N GLU A 133 -2.72 16.88 -4.91
CA GLU A 133 -2.56 18.16 -4.22
C GLU A 133 -2.83 19.39 -5.10
N ARG A 134 -2.66 19.26 -6.43
CA ARG A 134 -2.61 20.40 -7.36
C ARG A 134 -3.75 20.45 -8.36
N ALA A 135 -4.49 19.36 -8.52
CA ALA A 135 -5.60 19.26 -9.44
C ALA A 135 -6.64 20.36 -9.15
N PRO A 136 -7.14 21.06 -10.20
CA PRO A 136 -8.23 22.01 -10.03
C PRO A 136 -9.52 21.34 -9.55
N ASP A 137 -10.44 22.13 -8.99
CA ASP A 137 -11.76 21.63 -8.59
C ASP A 137 -12.47 20.98 -9.79
N GLY A 138 -12.90 19.73 -9.61
CA GLY A 138 -13.62 18.98 -10.64
C GLY A 138 -12.75 18.07 -11.51
N TYR A 139 -11.42 18.13 -11.37
CA TYR A 139 -10.52 17.13 -11.94
C TYR A 139 -10.45 15.89 -11.05
N GLU A 140 -10.58 14.73 -11.67
CA GLU A 140 -10.18 13.47 -11.07
C GLU A 140 -8.67 13.26 -11.26
N VAL A 141 -8.09 12.41 -10.40
CA VAL A 141 -6.68 12.02 -10.49
C VAL A 141 -6.62 10.51 -10.40
N GLY A 142 -5.98 9.87 -11.36
CA GLY A 142 -5.89 8.41 -11.41
C GLY A 142 -4.63 7.93 -12.10
N MET A 143 -4.35 6.64 -11.98
CA MET A 143 -3.32 5.98 -12.77
C MET A 143 -3.97 5.22 -13.94
N GLU A 144 -3.21 4.97 -14.98
CA GLU A 144 -3.63 4.07 -16.07
C GLU A 144 -2.79 2.81 -16.11
N CYS A 145 -3.34 1.75 -16.70
CA CYS A 145 -2.60 0.55 -17.00
C CYS A 145 -1.50 0.81 -18.03
N THR A 146 -0.51 -0.09 -18.12
CA THR A 146 0.57 0.07 -19.09
C THR A 146 0.04 -0.09 -20.51
N HIS A 147 0.25 0.89 -21.38
CA HIS A 147 -0.24 0.77 -22.76
C HIS A 147 0.55 1.65 -23.73
N HIS A 148 0.38 1.36 -25.03
CA HIS A 148 0.98 2.05 -26.18
C HIS A 148 2.52 2.17 -26.13
N GLY A 149 3.10 2.77 -27.18
CA GLY A 149 4.53 3.04 -27.28
C GLY A 149 4.94 4.38 -26.67
N PRO A 150 6.24 4.69 -26.64
CA PRO A 150 7.34 3.84 -27.09
C PRO A 150 7.57 2.65 -26.15
N SER A 151 8.16 1.57 -26.66
CA SER A 151 8.59 0.44 -25.82
C SER A 151 10.05 0.54 -25.42
N GLU A 152 10.82 1.43 -26.05
CA GLU A 152 12.22 1.70 -25.73
C GLU A 152 12.44 3.20 -25.59
N VAL A 153 12.74 3.67 -24.37
CA VAL A 153 12.94 5.10 -24.07
C VAL A 153 14.41 5.43 -23.78
N GLY A 154 15.18 4.45 -23.30
CA GLY A 154 16.59 4.57 -22.96
C GLY A 154 16.87 4.84 -21.47
N VAL A 155 15.86 5.28 -20.70
CA VAL A 155 15.90 5.51 -19.24
C VAL A 155 14.51 5.23 -18.63
N PRO A 156 14.38 5.09 -17.30
CA PRO A 156 13.08 5.00 -16.65
C PRO A 156 12.16 6.14 -17.08
N SER A 157 10.90 5.85 -17.38
CA SER A 157 10.00 6.85 -17.94
C SER A 157 8.54 6.68 -17.56
N LEU A 158 7.78 7.77 -17.68
CA LEU A 158 6.32 7.79 -17.51
C LEU A 158 5.68 8.84 -18.41
N PHE A 159 4.39 8.68 -18.64
CA PHE A 159 3.53 9.71 -19.21
C PHE A 159 2.84 10.48 -18.08
N ALA A 160 2.77 11.81 -18.21
CA ALA A 160 2.10 12.73 -17.32
C ALA A 160 1.06 13.49 -18.14
N GLU A 161 -0.23 13.21 -17.91
CA GLU A 161 -1.26 13.52 -18.88
C GLU A 161 -2.34 14.47 -18.39
N LEU A 162 -2.83 15.29 -19.33
CA LEU A 162 -4.01 16.14 -19.18
C LEU A 162 -5.13 15.62 -20.06
N GLY A 163 -6.27 15.30 -19.45
CA GLY A 163 -7.42 14.73 -20.13
C GLY A 163 -8.75 15.40 -19.80
N SER A 164 -9.79 15.12 -20.59
CA SER A 164 -9.82 14.00 -21.57
C SER A 164 -10.20 14.40 -22.99
N ASP A 165 -10.59 15.66 -23.22
CA ASP A 165 -10.87 16.21 -24.54
C ASP A 165 -10.30 17.62 -24.75
N GLU A 166 -10.58 18.21 -25.92
CA GLU A 166 -10.09 19.53 -26.33
C GLU A 166 -10.38 20.62 -25.28
N SER A 167 -11.50 20.55 -24.56
CA SER A 167 -11.84 21.55 -23.56
C SER A 167 -10.92 21.50 -22.33
N GLU A 168 -10.43 20.32 -21.97
CA GLU A 168 -9.44 20.16 -20.91
C GLU A 168 -8.02 20.35 -21.40
N TRP A 169 -7.70 19.96 -22.64
CA TRP A 169 -6.38 20.23 -23.24
C TRP A 169 -6.10 21.74 -23.34
N GLU A 170 -7.14 22.55 -23.56
CA GLU A 170 -7.07 24.01 -23.59
C GLU A 170 -7.18 24.66 -22.19
N ASP A 171 -7.42 23.90 -21.11
CA ASP A 171 -7.60 24.44 -19.76
C ASP A 171 -6.26 24.83 -19.11
N PRO A 172 -6.01 26.13 -18.87
CA PRO A 172 -4.76 26.58 -18.28
C PRO A 172 -4.58 26.13 -16.82
N GLU A 173 -5.65 25.86 -16.07
CA GLU A 173 -5.50 25.39 -14.68
C GLU A 173 -5.08 23.92 -14.66
N GLY A 174 -5.66 23.08 -15.52
CA GLY A 174 -5.26 21.69 -15.71
C GLY A 174 -3.82 21.54 -16.20
N ALA A 175 -3.45 22.23 -17.29
CA ALA A 175 -2.09 22.20 -17.84
C ALA A 175 -1.04 22.67 -16.83
N ARG A 176 -1.35 23.72 -16.06
CA ARG A 176 -0.49 24.20 -14.99
C ARG A 176 -0.37 23.22 -13.83
N ALA A 177 -1.42 22.47 -13.51
CA ALA A 177 -1.37 21.43 -12.48
C ALA A 177 -0.42 20.30 -12.91
N VAL A 178 -0.51 19.84 -14.17
CA VAL A 178 0.42 18.83 -14.72
C VAL A 178 1.86 19.35 -14.69
N ALA A 179 2.11 20.55 -15.20
CA ALA A 179 3.44 21.16 -15.21
C ALA A 179 4.06 21.23 -13.80
N ARG A 180 3.28 21.62 -12.79
CA ARG A 180 3.74 21.64 -11.39
C ARG A 180 4.00 20.24 -10.84
N GLY A 181 3.17 19.26 -11.18
CA GLY A 181 3.40 17.87 -10.78
C GLY A 181 4.71 17.33 -11.35
N ILE A 182 5.03 17.63 -12.61
CA ILE A 182 6.31 17.28 -13.24
C ILE A 182 7.48 17.95 -12.49
N LEU A 183 7.37 19.24 -12.18
CA LEU A 183 8.44 19.97 -11.47
C LEU A 183 8.65 19.49 -10.01
N ASP A 184 7.62 18.93 -9.37
CA ASP A 184 7.74 18.34 -8.04
C ASP A 184 8.55 17.04 -8.01
N LEU A 185 8.87 16.46 -9.18
CA LEU A 185 9.74 15.30 -9.28
C LEU A 185 11.22 15.63 -9.07
N ALA A 186 11.58 16.92 -8.90
CA ALA A 186 12.96 17.31 -8.62
C ALA A 186 13.53 16.54 -7.41
N GLY A 187 14.66 15.85 -7.61
CA GLY A 187 15.30 15.04 -6.58
C GLY A 187 14.58 13.72 -6.23
N VAL A 188 13.57 13.32 -6.99
CA VAL A 188 12.88 12.03 -6.82
C VAL A 188 13.59 10.95 -7.63
N GLU A 189 14.04 9.90 -6.95
CA GLU A 189 14.58 8.71 -7.60
C GLU A 189 13.49 7.92 -8.35
N PRO A 190 13.77 7.30 -9.51
CA PRO A 190 12.78 6.55 -10.27
C PRO A 190 12.25 5.32 -9.53
N HIS A 191 13.07 4.73 -8.64
CA HIS A 191 12.74 3.50 -7.94
C HIS A 191 12.87 3.60 -6.42
N ARG A 192 12.18 2.69 -5.72
CA ARG A 192 12.32 2.44 -4.28
C ARG A 192 12.35 0.94 -3.99
N GLU A 193 12.62 0.57 -2.74
CA GLU A 193 12.70 -0.85 -2.32
C GLU A 193 11.39 -1.62 -2.54
N ARG A 194 10.25 -1.01 -2.23
CA ARG A 194 8.92 -1.64 -2.29
C ARG A 194 8.22 -1.32 -3.60
N GLN A 195 8.32 -2.26 -4.54
CA GLN A 195 7.69 -2.14 -5.85
C GLN A 195 7.02 -3.45 -6.24
N LEU A 196 5.94 -3.36 -7.00
CA LEU A 196 5.18 -4.51 -7.45
C LEU A 196 4.74 -4.38 -8.91
N VAL A 197 4.44 -5.53 -9.53
CA VAL A 197 3.75 -5.60 -10.82
C VAL A 197 2.26 -5.81 -10.60
N GLY A 198 1.42 -5.15 -11.39
CA GLY A 198 -0.01 -5.36 -11.42
C GLY A 198 -0.45 -6.27 -12.57
N PHE A 199 -1.37 -7.19 -12.30
CA PHE A 199 -2.03 -7.97 -13.35
C PHE A 199 -3.54 -8.01 -13.12
N GLY A 200 -4.30 -7.82 -14.19
CA GLY A 200 -5.76 -7.83 -14.23
C GLY A 200 -6.39 -6.46 -13.98
N GLY A 201 -7.72 -6.43 -13.96
CA GLY A 201 -8.49 -5.20 -13.78
C GLY A 201 -8.70 -4.42 -15.07
N GLY A 202 -9.22 -3.20 -14.93
CA GLY A 202 -9.54 -2.30 -16.05
C GLY A 202 -8.44 -1.28 -16.37
N HIS A 203 -8.73 -0.41 -17.33
CA HIS A 203 -7.81 0.63 -17.81
C HIS A 203 -7.31 1.57 -16.70
N TYR A 204 -8.21 2.05 -15.84
CA TYR A 204 -7.87 2.99 -14.75
C TYR A 204 -7.47 2.31 -13.42
N ALA A 205 -7.22 1.00 -13.43
CA ALA A 205 -6.47 0.30 -12.38
C ALA A 205 -6.78 0.64 -10.89
N PRO A 206 -8.06 0.75 -10.45
CA PRO A 206 -8.42 1.33 -9.14
C PRO A 206 -7.89 0.57 -7.93
N ARG A 207 -7.65 -0.74 -8.09
CA ARG A 207 -7.03 -1.55 -7.04
C ARG A 207 -5.56 -1.18 -6.83
N PHE A 208 -4.84 -0.95 -7.91
CA PHE A 208 -3.42 -0.61 -7.86
C PHE A 208 -3.24 0.84 -7.39
N GLU A 209 -4.13 1.74 -7.82
CA GLU A 209 -4.15 3.12 -7.32
C GLU A 209 -4.34 3.15 -5.78
N ARG A 210 -5.27 2.33 -5.28
CA ARG A 210 -5.48 2.19 -3.84
C ARG A 210 -4.23 1.67 -3.12
N VAL A 211 -3.49 0.75 -3.72
CA VAL A 211 -2.23 0.26 -3.15
C VAL A 211 -1.21 1.40 -3.05
N GLU A 212 -1.00 2.18 -4.11
CA GLU A 212 -0.07 3.31 -4.08
C GLU A 212 -0.48 4.38 -3.06
N ARG A 213 -1.78 4.66 -2.92
CA ARG A 213 -2.29 5.69 -2.00
C ARG A 213 -2.30 5.28 -0.54
N GLU A 214 -2.56 4.01 -0.24
CA GLU A 214 -2.80 3.53 1.13
C GLU A 214 -1.57 2.81 1.73
N THR A 215 -0.49 2.59 0.97
CA THR A 215 0.69 1.83 1.42
C THR A 215 2.00 2.49 1.01
N ASP A 216 3.14 1.96 1.48
CA ASP A 216 4.48 2.38 1.07
C ASP A 216 4.99 1.63 -0.18
N TRP A 217 4.13 0.86 -0.85
CA TRP A 217 4.43 0.15 -2.08
C TRP A 217 4.15 1.00 -3.30
N ALA A 218 5.07 1.03 -4.26
CA ALA A 218 4.83 1.62 -5.58
C ALA A 218 4.45 0.54 -6.59
N VAL A 219 3.69 0.92 -7.61
CA VAL A 219 3.25 -0.02 -8.65
C VAL A 219 3.97 0.32 -9.95
N GLY A 220 4.62 -0.69 -10.53
CA GLY A 220 5.23 -0.61 -11.86
C GLY A 220 4.22 -0.95 -12.94
N HIS A 221 4.62 -1.80 -13.88
CA HIS A 221 3.73 -2.18 -14.97
C HIS A 221 2.43 -2.82 -14.50
N ILE A 222 1.35 -2.51 -15.19
CA ILE A 222 0.02 -3.06 -14.96
C ILE A 222 -0.51 -3.63 -16.27
N ALA A 223 -0.67 -4.95 -16.35
CA ALA A 223 -1.34 -5.60 -17.47
C ALA A 223 -2.83 -5.75 -17.17
N ALA A 224 -3.67 -4.87 -17.71
CA ALA A 224 -5.13 -4.99 -17.60
C ALA A 224 -5.68 -6.26 -18.27
N ASP A 225 -6.93 -6.62 -17.98
CA ASP A 225 -7.56 -7.86 -18.47
C ASP A 225 -7.49 -8.01 -19.99
N TRP A 226 -7.78 -6.94 -20.74
CA TRP A 226 -7.75 -6.96 -22.20
C TRP A 226 -6.34 -7.17 -22.79
N MET A 227 -5.31 -6.73 -22.08
CA MET A 227 -3.91 -6.97 -22.45
C MET A 227 -3.49 -8.40 -22.17
N LEU A 228 -3.91 -8.96 -21.05
CA LEU A 228 -3.66 -10.37 -20.73
C LEU A 228 -4.31 -11.28 -21.77
N ASP A 229 -5.54 -10.94 -22.19
CA ASP A 229 -6.22 -11.63 -23.29
C ASP A 229 -5.46 -11.49 -24.62
N ALA A 230 -4.97 -10.29 -24.94
CA ALA A 230 -4.23 -10.02 -26.17
C ALA A 230 -2.85 -10.71 -26.20
N MET A 231 -2.12 -10.73 -25.08
CA MET A 231 -0.88 -11.48 -24.90
C MET A 231 -1.12 -12.99 -25.11
N GLY A 232 -2.25 -13.50 -24.63
CA GLY A 232 -2.60 -14.92 -24.66
C GLY A 232 -1.91 -15.71 -23.54
N SER A 233 -1.72 -17.02 -23.75
CA SER A 233 -1.24 -17.96 -22.72
C SER A 233 0.05 -17.47 -22.02
N PRO A 234 0.02 -17.26 -20.69
CA PRO A 234 1.20 -16.96 -19.89
C PRO A 234 2.37 -17.92 -20.12
N GLU A 235 2.11 -19.22 -20.29
CA GLU A 235 3.17 -20.21 -20.49
C GLU A 235 3.92 -20.03 -21.82
N ARG A 236 3.23 -19.55 -22.86
CA ARG A 236 3.87 -19.26 -24.16
C ARG A 236 4.59 -17.91 -24.18
N ASN A 237 4.22 -17.00 -23.29
CA ASN A 237 4.72 -15.62 -23.22
C ASN A 237 5.41 -15.31 -21.90
N ARG A 238 6.09 -16.31 -21.31
CA ARG A 238 6.86 -16.17 -20.05
C ARG A 238 7.82 -14.98 -20.07
N GLU A 239 8.37 -14.69 -21.24
CA GLU A 239 9.31 -13.59 -21.45
C GLU A 239 8.68 -12.21 -21.21
N VAL A 240 7.45 -11.99 -21.65
CA VAL A 240 6.72 -10.73 -21.43
C VAL A 240 6.42 -10.55 -19.95
N ILE A 241 6.03 -11.64 -19.27
CA ILE A 241 5.78 -11.61 -17.83
C ILE A 241 7.09 -11.31 -17.07
N ARG A 242 8.19 -11.98 -17.40
CA ARG A 242 9.52 -11.73 -16.82
C ARG A 242 9.93 -10.26 -17.01
N ARG A 243 9.74 -9.73 -18.22
CA ARG A 243 10.04 -8.33 -18.54
C ARG A 243 9.23 -7.37 -17.67
N ALA A 244 7.95 -7.64 -17.42
CA ALA A 244 7.14 -6.77 -16.55
C ALA A 244 7.74 -6.63 -15.14
N PHE A 245 8.34 -7.69 -14.58
CA PHE A 245 9.05 -7.61 -13.30
C PHE A 245 10.39 -6.88 -13.40
N GLU A 246 11.18 -7.18 -14.44
CA GLU A 246 12.50 -6.57 -14.64
C GLU A 246 12.41 -5.06 -14.88
N GLU A 247 11.55 -4.63 -15.80
CA GLU A 247 11.34 -3.22 -16.11
C GLU A 247 10.64 -2.46 -14.98
N SER A 248 9.94 -3.16 -14.08
CA SER A 248 9.39 -2.57 -12.84
C SER A 248 10.37 -2.58 -11.67
N ARG A 249 11.52 -3.27 -11.79
CA ARG A 249 12.41 -3.65 -10.68
C ARG A 249 11.65 -4.16 -9.47
N ALA A 250 10.81 -5.16 -9.69
CA ALA A 250 9.94 -5.75 -8.68
C ALA A 250 10.15 -7.26 -8.59
N ASP A 251 9.99 -7.81 -7.38
CA ASP A 251 10.04 -9.26 -7.14
C ASP A 251 8.65 -9.86 -6.88
N ARG A 252 7.62 -9.00 -6.76
CA ARG A 252 6.28 -9.37 -6.30
C ARG A 252 5.22 -8.77 -7.20
N ALA A 253 4.07 -9.45 -7.27
CA ALA A 253 2.93 -8.99 -8.04
C ALA A 253 1.62 -9.12 -7.27
N VAL A 254 0.71 -8.17 -7.51
CA VAL A 254 -0.69 -8.28 -7.12
C VAL A 254 -1.51 -8.65 -8.36
N ILE A 255 -2.28 -9.72 -8.24
CA ILE A 255 -3.14 -10.22 -9.32
C ILE A 255 -4.60 -9.99 -8.94
N GLU A 256 -5.32 -9.21 -9.75
CA GLU A 256 -6.74 -8.96 -9.69
C GLU A 256 -7.48 -9.93 -10.60
N GLY A 257 -8.26 -10.85 -10.01
CA GLY A 257 -8.98 -11.88 -10.75
C GLY A 257 -8.37 -13.28 -10.65
N GLU A 258 -8.97 -14.22 -11.38
CA GLU A 258 -8.65 -15.64 -11.33
C GLU A 258 -7.78 -16.08 -12.51
N TYR A 259 -6.47 -15.89 -12.36
CA TYR A 259 -5.46 -16.25 -13.35
C TYR A 259 -4.52 -17.36 -12.85
N PRO A 260 -4.97 -18.63 -12.77
CA PRO A 260 -4.17 -19.73 -12.21
C PRO A 260 -2.92 -20.06 -13.04
N GLU A 261 -3.00 -19.95 -14.38
CA GLU A 261 -1.82 -20.15 -15.25
C GLU A 261 -0.77 -19.06 -15.02
N LEU A 262 -1.20 -17.80 -14.94
CA LEU A 262 -0.32 -16.65 -14.65
C LEU A 262 0.34 -16.81 -13.28
N LYS A 263 -0.43 -17.11 -12.22
CA LYS A 263 0.11 -17.36 -10.87
C LYS A 263 1.20 -18.43 -10.86
N ARG A 264 0.99 -19.52 -11.61
CA ARG A 264 2.00 -20.58 -11.75
C ARG A 264 3.25 -20.09 -12.50
N VAL A 265 3.07 -19.37 -13.61
CA VAL A 265 4.20 -18.84 -14.40
C VAL A 265 5.04 -17.84 -13.58
N VAL A 266 4.39 -16.95 -12.83
CA VAL A 266 5.04 -16.02 -11.90
C VAL A 266 5.92 -16.78 -10.90
N ALA A 267 5.37 -17.79 -10.23
CA ALA A 267 6.11 -18.62 -9.29
C ALA A 267 7.26 -19.42 -9.97
N ASP A 268 7.02 -19.99 -11.15
CA ASP A 268 8.03 -20.73 -11.91
C ASP A 268 9.17 -19.83 -12.43
N LEU A 269 8.95 -18.51 -12.53
CA LEU A 269 9.96 -17.52 -12.87
C LEU A 269 10.76 -17.04 -11.64
N GLY A 270 10.34 -17.41 -10.43
CA GLY A 270 10.99 -17.03 -9.17
C GLY A 270 10.45 -15.76 -8.53
N TYR A 271 9.28 -15.28 -8.96
CA TYR A 271 8.58 -14.11 -8.39
C TYR A 271 7.40 -14.55 -7.52
N ASP A 272 6.95 -13.67 -6.63
CA ASP A 272 5.83 -13.96 -5.72
C ASP A 272 4.53 -13.28 -6.16
N ALA A 273 3.45 -14.05 -6.22
CA ALA A 273 2.10 -13.51 -6.30
C ALA A 273 1.54 -13.29 -4.89
N VAL A 274 1.44 -12.03 -4.47
CA VAL A 274 0.96 -11.63 -3.14
C VAL A 274 -0.46 -11.08 -3.19
N SER A 275 -1.14 -11.10 -2.03
CA SER A 275 -2.46 -10.49 -1.88
C SER A 275 -2.35 -9.01 -1.52
N GLU A 276 -3.41 -8.24 -1.76
CA GLU A 276 -3.48 -6.85 -1.27
C GLU A 276 -3.41 -6.78 0.27
N THR A 277 -3.93 -7.80 0.97
CA THR A 277 -3.74 -7.93 2.42
C THR A 277 -2.26 -8.03 2.78
N TRP A 278 -1.48 -8.85 2.07
CA TRP A 278 -0.04 -8.96 2.29
C TRP A 278 0.66 -7.61 2.09
N VAL A 279 0.31 -6.89 1.02
CA VAL A 279 0.85 -5.55 0.74
C VAL A 279 0.53 -4.56 1.87
N ARG A 280 -0.72 -4.54 2.35
CA ARG A 280 -1.13 -3.67 3.47
C ARG A 280 -0.44 -4.01 4.78
N GLU A 281 -0.41 -5.29 5.15
CA GLU A 281 0.17 -5.76 6.41
C GLU A 281 1.68 -5.53 6.48
N THR A 282 2.37 -5.54 5.33
CA THR A 282 3.82 -5.33 5.25
C THR A 282 4.24 -3.86 5.14
N THR A 283 3.26 -2.94 5.06
CA THR A 283 3.52 -1.49 5.04
C THR A 283 4.31 -1.06 6.27
N GLY A 284 5.47 -0.45 6.04
CA GLY A 284 6.37 0.02 7.10
C GLY A 284 7.10 -1.09 7.86
N VAL A 285 6.98 -2.37 7.47
CA VAL A 285 7.64 -3.50 8.15
C VAL A 285 8.80 -4.01 7.32
N PRO A 286 10.05 -4.07 7.82
CA PRO A 286 11.21 -4.54 7.06
C PRO A 286 10.96 -5.90 6.39
N LEU A 287 11.24 -6.02 5.09
CA LEU A 287 10.89 -7.23 4.31
C LEU A 287 11.61 -8.49 4.84
N ALA A 288 12.86 -8.36 5.28
CA ALA A 288 13.58 -9.46 5.91
C ALA A 288 12.90 -9.96 7.20
N LEU A 289 12.30 -9.04 7.98
CA LEU A 289 11.53 -9.41 9.17
C LEU A 289 10.22 -10.11 8.78
N VAL A 290 9.54 -9.64 7.73
CA VAL A 290 8.33 -10.30 7.19
C VAL A 290 8.64 -11.74 6.80
N GLU A 291 9.71 -11.96 6.02
CA GLU A 291 10.12 -13.29 5.56
C GLU A 291 10.48 -14.22 6.73
N GLY A 292 11.21 -13.73 7.73
CA GLY A 292 11.53 -14.50 8.93
C GLY A 292 10.28 -14.89 9.73
N LEU A 293 9.37 -13.95 9.94
CA LEU A 293 8.15 -14.19 10.73
C LEU A 293 7.14 -15.07 10.00
N GLU A 294 6.99 -14.97 8.68
CA GLU A 294 6.15 -15.91 7.90
C GLU A 294 6.72 -17.35 7.96
N ALA A 295 8.06 -17.50 8.03
CA ALA A 295 8.71 -18.80 8.14
C ALA A 295 8.59 -19.43 9.54
N ASP A 296 8.70 -18.64 10.60
CA ASP A 296 8.70 -19.12 11.99
C ASP A 296 7.29 -19.29 12.58
N LEU A 297 6.35 -18.45 12.14
CA LEU A 297 4.95 -18.46 12.58
C LEU A 297 4.06 -19.12 11.52
N SER A 298 3.38 -18.31 10.73
CA SER A 298 2.48 -18.72 9.65
C SER A 298 2.48 -17.63 8.56
N PRO A 299 2.04 -17.91 7.33
CA PRO A 299 1.95 -16.87 6.32
C PRO A 299 0.83 -15.86 6.65
N ILE A 300 0.93 -14.64 6.12
CA ILE A 300 -0.10 -13.59 6.25
C ILE A 300 -1.45 -14.07 5.71
N SER A 301 -1.41 -14.90 4.66
CA SER A 301 -2.59 -15.55 4.08
C SER A 301 -3.28 -16.54 5.03
N ALA A 302 -2.56 -17.09 6.02
CA ALA A 302 -3.09 -17.95 7.06
C ALA A 302 -3.47 -17.21 8.35
N GLY A 303 -3.17 -15.91 8.46
CA GLY A 303 -3.57 -15.09 9.60
C GLY A 303 -2.45 -14.39 10.35
N LEU A 304 -1.19 -14.39 9.87
CA LEU A 304 -0.15 -13.60 10.50
C LEU A 304 -0.45 -12.10 10.40
N ARG A 305 -0.31 -11.37 11.51
CA ARG A 305 -0.49 -9.90 11.58
C ARG A 305 0.69 -9.27 12.29
N PHE A 306 1.02 -8.04 11.90
CA PHE A 306 2.16 -7.31 12.46
C PHE A 306 1.69 -6.28 13.47
N GLY A 307 2.40 -6.24 14.60
CA GLY A 307 2.20 -5.23 15.62
C GLY A 307 2.98 -3.94 15.35
N ASP A 308 2.79 -2.94 16.21
CA ASP A 308 3.42 -1.62 16.06
C ASP A 308 4.94 -1.72 16.15
N ALA A 309 5.42 -2.61 17.02
CA ALA A 309 6.84 -2.83 17.24
C ALA A 309 7.59 -3.33 16.00
N ALA A 310 6.90 -3.97 15.03
CA ALA A 310 7.52 -4.41 13.79
C ALA A 310 7.85 -3.26 12.83
N ARG A 311 7.10 -2.15 12.91
CA ARG A 311 7.34 -0.96 12.07
C ARG A 311 8.52 -0.13 12.54
N GLU A 312 8.85 -0.26 13.81
CA GLU A 312 10.01 0.38 14.44
C GLU A 312 11.22 -0.58 14.55
N TYR A 313 11.11 -1.77 13.97
CA TYR A 313 12.14 -2.79 14.10
C TYR A 313 13.39 -2.39 13.33
N ASP A 314 14.55 -2.48 14.01
CA ASP A 314 15.84 -2.22 13.40
C ASP A 314 16.11 -3.27 12.30
N PRO A 315 16.27 -2.88 11.02
CA PRO A 315 16.55 -3.82 9.94
C PRO A 315 17.82 -4.66 10.14
N GLU A 316 18.77 -4.22 10.97
CA GLU A 316 19.97 -4.99 11.30
C GLU A 316 19.76 -5.98 12.46
N ALA A 317 18.67 -5.86 13.22
CA ALA A 317 18.36 -6.78 14.29
C ALA A 317 17.93 -8.14 13.73
N THR A 318 18.45 -9.22 14.33
CA THR A 318 18.22 -10.60 13.86
C THR A 318 17.57 -11.50 14.92
N GLU A 319 17.23 -10.94 16.09
CA GLU A 319 16.76 -11.73 17.22
C GLU A 319 15.38 -11.23 17.68
N TYR A 320 14.45 -12.18 17.76
CA TYR A 320 13.17 -12.08 18.46
C TYR A 320 12.89 -13.39 19.17
N GLU A 321 11.98 -13.36 20.15
CA GLU A 321 11.55 -14.55 20.86
C GLU A 321 10.14 -14.96 20.41
N LEU A 322 9.96 -16.26 20.18
CA LEU A 322 8.65 -16.84 19.92
C LEU A 322 8.01 -17.27 21.24
N VAL A 323 6.79 -16.81 21.48
CA VAL A 323 6.01 -17.11 22.69
C VAL A 323 4.65 -17.68 22.32
N ASP A 324 4.14 -18.60 23.15
CA ASP A 324 2.75 -19.05 23.07
C ASP A 324 1.85 -17.98 23.71
N LEU A 325 0.78 -17.57 23.02
CA LEU A 325 -0.20 -16.67 23.61
C LEU A 325 -1.05 -17.43 24.65
N PRO A 326 -1.37 -16.81 25.80
CA PRO A 326 -2.13 -17.46 26.86
C PRO A 326 -3.60 -17.63 26.45
N ASN A 327 -3.91 -18.77 25.82
CA ASN A 327 -5.19 -19.02 25.14
C ASN A 327 -6.43 -18.73 26.01
N ASP A 328 -6.45 -19.15 27.27
CA ASP A 328 -7.62 -18.96 28.15
C ASP A 328 -7.78 -17.49 28.56
N LEU A 329 -6.68 -16.80 28.87
CA LEU A 329 -6.69 -15.36 29.17
C LEU A 329 -7.16 -14.57 27.95
N LEU A 330 -6.62 -14.90 26.78
CA LEU A 330 -6.93 -14.26 25.52
C LEU A 330 -8.38 -14.51 25.11
N ALA A 331 -8.91 -15.72 25.32
CA ALA A 331 -10.31 -16.04 25.07
C ALA A 331 -11.25 -15.22 25.98
N GLU A 332 -10.93 -15.10 27.27
CA GLU A 332 -11.71 -14.25 28.19
C GLU A 332 -11.62 -12.78 27.79
N ALA A 333 -10.43 -12.24 27.55
CA ALA A 333 -10.23 -10.85 27.14
C ALA A 333 -11.02 -10.52 25.87
N GLN A 334 -10.94 -11.36 24.83
CA GLN A 334 -11.69 -11.17 23.58
C GLN A 334 -13.21 -11.32 23.75
N SER A 335 -13.68 -12.00 24.81
CA SER A 335 -15.11 -12.06 25.14
C SER A 335 -15.63 -10.79 25.83
N ILE A 336 -14.71 -10.02 26.43
CA ILE A 336 -14.98 -8.75 27.09
C ILE A 336 -14.94 -7.63 26.06
N ASP A 337 -13.82 -7.52 25.36
CA ASP A 337 -13.58 -6.52 24.33
C ASP A 337 -12.57 -7.06 23.31
N ALA A 338 -13.08 -7.44 22.12
CA ALA A 338 -12.27 -8.04 21.07
C ALA A 338 -11.28 -7.04 20.46
N ASP A 339 -11.69 -5.78 20.30
CA ASP A 339 -10.87 -4.75 19.67
C ASP A 339 -9.73 -4.34 20.61
N ALA A 340 -10.04 -4.06 21.90
CA ALA A 340 -9.04 -3.74 22.90
C ALA A 340 -8.06 -4.91 23.14
N THR A 341 -8.53 -6.16 23.04
CA THR A 341 -7.65 -7.33 23.15
C THR A 341 -6.68 -7.43 21.98
N ARG A 342 -7.16 -7.17 20.75
CA ARG A 342 -6.30 -7.15 19.57
C ARG A 342 -5.25 -6.06 19.67
N GLU A 343 -5.64 -4.86 20.08
CA GLU A 343 -4.72 -3.74 20.30
C GLU A 343 -3.68 -4.04 21.41
N ALA A 344 -4.10 -4.69 22.50
CA ALA A 344 -3.20 -5.13 23.57
C ALA A 344 -2.09 -6.08 23.06
N VAL A 345 -2.42 -6.97 22.13
CA VAL A 345 -1.42 -7.86 21.51
C VAL A 345 -0.58 -7.11 20.47
N ALA A 346 -1.20 -6.35 19.58
CA ALA A 346 -0.51 -5.63 18.50
C ALA A 346 0.47 -4.57 19.01
N SER A 347 0.19 -3.91 20.13
CA SER A 347 1.08 -2.90 20.73
C SER A 347 2.35 -3.47 21.38
N ARG A 348 2.44 -4.81 21.54
CA ARG A 348 3.54 -5.49 22.25
C ARG A 348 4.26 -6.53 21.40
N ALA A 349 3.61 -7.12 20.42
CA ALA A 349 4.19 -8.10 19.52
C ALA A 349 4.86 -7.44 18.31
N LEU A 350 5.91 -8.08 17.79
CA LEU A 350 6.38 -7.86 16.42
C LEU A 350 5.35 -8.44 15.44
N ALA A 351 4.95 -9.69 15.64
CA ALA A 351 3.84 -10.29 14.92
C ALA A 351 3.12 -11.32 15.78
N PHE A 352 1.90 -11.65 15.39
CA PHE A 352 1.07 -12.62 16.09
C PHE A 352 0.17 -13.37 15.11
N GLU A 353 -0.02 -14.66 15.39
CA GLU A 353 -0.97 -15.47 14.67
C GLU A 353 -2.40 -15.06 15.04
N THR A 354 -3.32 -15.27 14.10
CA THR A 354 -4.74 -14.98 14.31
C THR A 354 -5.61 -16.07 13.72
N GLU A 355 -6.84 -16.15 14.20
CA GLU A 355 -7.92 -16.94 13.64
C GLU A 355 -9.05 -16.03 13.12
N GLN A 356 -10.09 -16.65 12.55
CA GLN A 356 -11.28 -15.95 12.04
C GLN A 356 -10.93 -14.82 11.06
N SER A 357 -10.23 -15.19 9.99
CA SER A 357 -9.85 -14.28 8.89
C SER A 357 -9.04 -13.07 9.34
N GLY A 358 -8.17 -13.24 10.34
CA GLY A 358 -7.28 -12.15 10.74
C GLY A 358 -7.72 -11.40 11.99
N SER A 359 -8.91 -11.66 12.55
CA SER A 359 -9.57 -10.76 13.51
C SER A 359 -9.25 -11.06 14.98
N ARG A 360 -9.07 -12.34 15.32
CA ARG A 360 -8.86 -12.79 16.71
C ARG A 360 -7.44 -13.28 16.90
N ALA A 361 -6.70 -12.69 17.84
CA ALA A 361 -5.37 -13.18 18.19
C ALA A 361 -5.47 -14.62 18.75
N ALA A 362 -4.55 -15.49 18.34
CA ALA A 362 -4.49 -16.89 18.78
C ALA A 362 -3.12 -17.49 18.47
N GLY A 363 -2.78 -18.64 19.07
CA GLY A 363 -1.56 -19.35 18.73
C GLY A 363 -0.31 -18.69 19.30
N ARG A 364 0.67 -18.39 18.44
CA ARG A 364 1.98 -17.85 18.84
C ARG A 364 2.14 -16.39 18.44
N ALA A 365 3.08 -15.72 19.10
CA ALA A 365 3.55 -14.39 18.76
C ALA A 365 5.08 -14.30 18.78
N ALA A 366 5.62 -13.33 18.06
CA ALA A 366 7.01 -12.91 18.15
C ALA A 366 7.09 -11.60 18.93
N VAL A 367 8.02 -11.51 19.87
CA VAL A 367 8.28 -10.33 20.71
C VAL A 367 9.77 -9.97 20.70
N ARG A 368 10.14 -8.72 21.04
CA ARG A 368 11.57 -8.33 21.04
C ARG A 368 12.36 -8.97 22.20
N GLY A 369 11.67 -9.39 23.25
CA GLY A 369 12.27 -10.10 24.38
C GLY A 369 11.29 -10.34 25.54
N PRO A 370 11.79 -10.82 26.69
CA PRO A 370 10.95 -11.24 27.82
C PRO A 370 10.09 -10.11 28.41
N ASP A 371 10.61 -8.88 28.44
CA ASP A 371 9.88 -7.71 28.96
C ASP A 371 8.62 -7.41 28.12
N ASP A 372 8.67 -7.61 26.81
CA ASP A 372 7.52 -7.43 25.91
C ASP A 372 6.49 -8.56 26.08
N ALA A 373 6.94 -9.80 26.30
CA ALA A 373 6.05 -10.91 26.64
C ALA A 373 5.32 -10.66 27.97
N GLU A 374 6.04 -10.17 28.98
CA GLU A 374 5.41 -9.76 30.24
C GLU A 374 4.46 -8.59 30.03
N ALA A 375 4.84 -7.56 29.26
CA ALA A 375 3.96 -6.43 28.98
C ALA A 375 2.68 -6.82 28.21
N LEU A 376 2.76 -7.80 27.30
CA LEU A 376 1.61 -8.35 26.57
C LEU A 376 0.58 -8.94 27.53
N VAL A 377 1.02 -9.81 28.44
CA VAL A 377 0.11 -10.44 29.40
C VAL A 377 -0.51 -9.40 30.34
N GLU A 378 0.21 -8.32 30.68
CA GLU A 378 -0.32 -7.25 31.52
C GLU A 378 -1.38 -6.42 30.78
N ALA A 379 -1.16 -6.14 29.49
CA ALA A 379 -2.14 -5.47 28.65
C ALA A 379 -3.43 -6.29 28.49
N LEU A 380 -3.33 -7.63 28.41
CA LEU A 380 -4.51 -8.50 28.44
C LEU A 380 -5.24 -8.44 29.81
N ALA A 381 -4.49 -8.39 30.91
CA ALA A 381 -5.06 -8.23 32.25
C ALA A 381 -5.80 -6.89 32.39
N ASP A 382 -5.31 -5.81 31.77
CA ASP A 382 -6.00 -4.52 31.71
C ASP A 382 -7.38 -4.61 31.05
N VAL A 383 -7.53 -5.41 29.99
CA VAL A 383 -8.85 -5.65 29.36
C VAL A 383 -9.80 -6.31 30.37
N LEU A 384 -9.33 -7.29 31.15
CA LEU A 384 -10.16 -7.94 32.18
C LEU A 384 -10.58 -6.96 33.30
N ARG A 385 -9.75 -5.97 33.64
CA ARG A 385 -10.06 -4.97 34.68
C ARG A 385 -11.28 -4.11 34.36
N THR A 386 -11.71 -4.07 33.09
CA THR A 386 -12.95 -3.38 32.68
C THR A 386 -14.22 -4.10 33.14
N LYS A 387 -14.13 -5.41 33.44
CA LYS A 387 -15.26 -6.26 33.83
C LYS A 387 -15.17 -6.81 35.26
N TYR A 388 -13.98 -7.22 35.69
CA TYR A 388 -13.77 -7.86 36.99
C TYR A 388 -13.52 -6.85 38.11
N ASP A 389 -13.95 -7.16 39.34
CA ASP A 389 -13.76 -6.28 40.50
C ASP A 389 -12.28 -6.11 40.86
N SER A 390 -11.48 -7.14 40.64
CA SER A 390 -10.02 -7.08 40.76
C SER A 390 -9.35 -8.08 39.82
N VAL A 391 -8.18 -7.70 39.30
CA VAL A 391 -7.33 -8.54 38.45
C VAL A 391 -5.88 -8.35 38.88
N ALA A 392 -5.21 -9.44 39.24
CA ALA A 392 -3.83 -9.42 39.73
C ALA A 392 -3.02 -10.56 39.11
N ARG A 393 -1.69 -10.39 39.02
CA ARG A 393 -0.77 -11.49 38.72
C ARG A 393 -0.35 -12.21 39.98
N GLU A 394 -0.57 -13.51 40.01
CA GLU A 394 -0.24 -14.38 41.14
C GLU A 394 0.32 -15.69 40.58
N ASP A 395 1.53 -16.10 41.02
CA ASP A 395 2.11 -17.43 40.76
C ASP A 395 2.08 -17.93 39.29
N GLY A 396 2.39 -17.06 38.32
CA GLY A 396 2.37 -17.44 36.89
C GLY A 396 0.96 -17.54 36.30
N ALA A 397 0.00 -16.86 36.91
CA ALA A 397 -1.36 -16.73 36.40
C ALA A 397 -1.87 -15.29 36.54
N VAL A 398 -2.82 -14.93 35.67
CA VAL A 398 -3.69 -13.77 35.88
C VAL A 398 -4.93 -14.26 36.63
N VAL A 399 -5.19 -13.67 37.80
CA VAL A 399 -6.30 -14.04 38.68
C VAL A 399 -7.32 -12.91 38.69
N ALA A 400 -8.51 -13.19 38.17
CA ALA A 400 -9.63 -12.25 38.10
C ALA A 400 -10.73 -12.64 39.08
N ARG A 401 -11.19 -11.68 39.89
CA ARG A 401 -12.20 -11.89 40.94
C ARG A 401 -13.42 -11.02 40.67
N GLU A 402 -14.61 -11.61 40.78
CA GLU A 402 -15.90 -10.94 40.64
C GLU A 402 -16.83 -11.33 41.80
N THR A 403 -17.49 -10.36 42.39
CA THR A 403 -18.49 -10.53 43.43
C THR A 403 -19.87 -10.50 42.81
N ALA A 404 -20.43 -11.68 42.56
CA ALA A 404 -21.74 -11.84 41.96
C ALA A 404 -22.80 -12.21 43.01
N PHE A 405 -24.07 -11.93 42.69
CA PHE A 405 -25.19 -12.42 43.47
C PHE A 405 -25.23 -13.97 43.45
N ASP A 406 -25.48 -14.55 44.62
CA ASP A 406 -25.54 -15.99 44.86
C ASP A 406 -26.99 -16.41 45.21
N PRO A 407 -27.70 -17.04 44.26
CA PRO A 407 -29.05 -17.56 44.46
C PRO A 407 -29.21 -18.49 45.66
N GLU A 408 -28.20 -19.33 45.95
CA GLU A 408 -28.28 -20.31 47.03
C GLU A 408 -28.16 -19.64 48.40
N LYS A 409 -27.26 -18.65 48.54
CA LYS A 409 -27.18 -17.82 49.75
C LYS A 409 -28.49 -17.06 49.99
N ALA A 410 -29.09 -16.49 48.94
CA ALA A 410 -30.37 -15.81 49.04
C ALA A 410 -31.51 -16.73 49.50
N ARG A 411 -31.61 -17.94 48.92
CA ARG A 411 -32.59 -18.95 49.33
C ARG A 411 -32.37 -19.42 50.77
N THR A 412 -31.11 -19.57 51.20
CA THR A 412 -30.75 -19.94 52.59
C THR A 412 -31.21 -18.88 53.60
N LEU A 413 -31.27 -17.61 53.18
CA LEU A 413 -31.80 -16.50 53.98
C LEU A 413 -33.32 -16.32 53.83
N GLY A 414 -34.01 -17.23 53.14
CA GLY A 414 -35.46 -17.24 52.98
C GLY A 414 -35.98 -16.36 51.84
N VAL A 415 -35.13 -15.95 50.89
CA VAL A 415 -35.53 -15.16 49.73
C VAL A 415 -35.74 -16.08 48.53
N GLU A 416 -36.99 -16.26 48.11
CA GLU A 416 -37.35 -17.00 46.90
C GLU A 416 -37.36 -16.12 45.65
N GLU A 417 -37.31 -16.73 44.47
CA GLU A 417 -37.34 -16.02 43.18
C GLU A 417 -38.59 -15.13 43.05
N GLY A 418 -38.36 -13.84 42.83
CA GLY A 418 -39.40 -12.82 42.80
C GLY A 418 -38.84 -11.39 42.94
N PRO A 419 -39.70 -10.38 43.20
CA PRO A 419 -39.25 -8.98 43.25
C PRO A 419 -38.17 -8.70 44.31
N ALA A 420 -38.22 -9.37 45.45
CA ALA A 420 -37.19 -9.23 46.50
C ALA A 420 -35.84 -9.85 46.08
N PHE A 421 -35.87 -10.92 45.30
CA PHE A 421 -34.69 -11.56 44.72
C PHE A 421 -34.02 -10.65 43.69
N GLY A 422 -34.81 -10.04 42.80
CA GLY A 422 -34.32 -9.06 41.83
C GLY A 422 -33.69 -7.83 42.49
N LYS A 423 -34.29 -7.34 43.59
CA LYS A 423 -33.72 -6.24 44.38
C LYS A 423 -32.37 -6.59 44.99
N LEU A 424 -32.25 -7.75 45.63
CA LEU A 424 -30.95 -8.20 46.17
C LEU A 424 -29.91 -8.40 45.07
N SER A 425 -30.31 -8.93 43.91
CA SER A 425 -29.43 -9.05 42.75
C SER A 425 -28.98 -7.69 42.22
N ALA A 426 -29.81 -6.65 42.32
CA ALA A 426 -29.49 -5.28 41.93
C ALA A 426 -28.68 -4.50 42.99
N GLY A 427 -28.32 -5.14 44.10
CA GLY A 427 -27.59 -4.48 45.20
C GLY A 427 -28.48 -3.66 46.14
N GLU A 428 -29.80 -3.87 46.11
CA GLU A 428 -30.75 -3.22 47.00
C GLU A 428 -31.12 -4.12 48.19
N PRO A 429 -31.11 -3.60 49.43
CA PRO A 429 -31.53 -4.36 50.60
C PRO A 429 -33.02 -4.70 50.54
N VAL A 430 -33.41 -5.85 51.10
CA VAL A 430 -34.81 -6.28 51.17
C VAL A 430 -35.19 -6.75 52.57
N THR A 431 -36.46 -6.56 52.93
CA THR A 431 -37.00 -7.09 54.18
C THR A 431 -37.82 -8.34 53.90
N VAL A 432 -37.43 -9.46 54.51
CA VAL A 432 -38.16 -10.73 54.46
C VAL A 432 -38.46 -11.17 55.89
N SER A 433 -39.73 -11.48 56.17
CA SER A 433 -40.20 -11.91 57.50
C SER A 433 -39.79 -10.99 58.65
N GLY A 434 -39.75 -9.67 58.41
CA GLY A 434 -39.42 -8.66 59.42
C GLY A 434 -37.91 -8.46 59.68
N ARG A 435 -37.03 -9.11 58.92
CA ARG A 435 -35.57 -8.96 58.98
C ARG A 435 -35.04 -8.34 57.69
N GLU A 436 -34.24 -7.29 57.81
CA GLU A 436 -33.52 -6.71 56.67
C GLU A 436 -32.33 -7.60 56.28
N ILE A 437 -32.22 -7.88 54.98
CA ILE A 437 -31.14 -8.64 54.37
C ILE A 437 -30.28 -7.66 53.58
N ASP A 438 -29.03 -7.54 54.02
CA ASP A 438 -27.99 -6.79 53.33
C ASP A 438 -27.57 -7.54 52.04
N PRO A 439 -27.54 -6.88 50.88
CA PRO A 439 -27.12 -7.47 49.60
C PRO A 439 -25.74 -8.14 49.66
N GLN A 440 -24.83 -7.66 50.50
CA GLN A 440 -23.49 -8.24 50.65
C GLN A 440 -23.53 -9.66 51.25
N LYS A 441 -24.59 -10.01 52.01
CA LYS A 441 -24.73 -11.35 52.61
C LYS A 441 -25.14 -12.43 51.61
N VAL A 442 -25.64 -12.03 50.45
CA VAL A 442 -26.08 -12.94 49.38
C VAL A 442 -25.19 -12.83 48.15
N ARG A 443 -23.98 -12.30 48.32
CA ARG A 443 -22.95 -12.27 47.29
C ARG A 443 -21.91 -13.36 47.54
N SER A 444 -21.38 -13.91 46.45
CA SER A 444 -20.25 -14.85 46.46
C SER A 444 -19.18 -14.36 45.51
N GLU A 445 -17.94 -14.45 45.97
CA GLU A 445 -16.78 -14.23 45.13
C GLU A 445 -16.60 -15.42 44.19
N ARG A 446 -16.39 -15.12 42.92
CA ARG A 446 -15.96 -16.06 41.89
C ARG A 446 -14.55 -15.69 41.49
N VAL A 447 -13.65 -16.67 41.53
CA VAL A 447 -12.26 -16.52 41.12
C VAL A 447 -12.07 -17.27 39.82
N ARG A 448 -11.47 -16.61 38.83
CA ARG A 448 -10.98 -17.22 37.59
C ARG A 448 -9.47 -17.07 37.53
N GLU A 449 -8.78 -18.14 37.18
CA GLU A 449 -7.33 -18.19 37.08
C GLU A 449 -6.97 -18.54 35.64
N PHE A 450 -6.08 -17.74 35.04
CA PHE A 450 -5.61 -17.91 33.67
C PHE A 450 -4.09 -18.11 33.70
N PRO A 451 -3.56 -19.33 33.46
CA PRO A 451 -2.12 -19.58 33.39
C PRO A 451 -1.46 -18.79 32.26
N VAL A 452 -0.24 -18.26 32.50
CA VAL A 452 0.50 -17.41 31.55
C VAL A 452 1.97 -17.78 31.44
#